data_AF-A0A2A6EBQ8-F1
#
_entry.id   AF-A0A2A6EBQ8-F1
#
_cell.length_a   1.000
_cell.length_b   1.000
_cell.length_c   1.000
_cell.angle_alpha   90.00
_cell.angle_beta   90.00
_cell.angle_gamma   90.00
#
_symmetry.space_group_name_H-M   'P 1'
#
loop_
_entity.id
_entity.type
_entity.pdbx_description
1 polymer ?
#
loop_
_entity_poly.entity_id
_entity_poly.type
_entity_poly.pdbx_seq_one_letter_code
_entity_poly.pdbx_strand_id
1 'polypeptide(L)'
;AVETPGFWGGEPVWNTAARQGIRTGVYFWVGSETAVNGNRPWRWKKFSSTVPFRDRADSVIAWLRLPEKERPRLLMWYIEEPDMIGHSQTPESPLTLAMVERLDSVVGYFRKRLDSLPIAAQTDFIIVSDHGMATYENEKCVNLSHYLP
;
A
#
# COMPACT_ATOMS: atom_id res chain seq x y z
N ALA A 1 11.74 -9.16 -10.89
CA ALA A 1 12.10 -7.82 -10.40
C ALA A 1 11.83 -7.69 -8.91
N VAL A 2 10.55 -7.73 -8.47
CA VAL A 2 10.20 -7.53 -7.05
C VAL A 2 10.98 -8.48 -6.14
N GLU A 3 10.91 -9.81 -6.33
CA GLU A 3 11.57 -10.79 -5.47
C GLU A 3 13.12 -10.82 -5.58
N THR A 4 13.71 -10.09 -6.52
CA THR A 4 15.15 -10.15 -6.84
C THR A 4 15.92 -9.09 -6.04
N PRO A 5 16.73 -9.46 -5.02
CA PRO A 5 17.33 -8.48 -4.11
C PRO A 5 18.25 -7.45 -4.79
N GLY A 6 18.92 -7.82 -5.89
CA GLY A 6 19.87 -6.94 -6.60
C GLY A 6 19.26 -5.69 -7.23
N PHE A 7 17.93 -5.61 -7.36
CA PHE A 7 17.23 -4.40 -7.82
C PHE A 7 16.93 -3.40 -6.68
N TRP A 8 17.17 -3.77 -5.42
CA TRP A 8 16.83 -2.97 -4.25
C TRP A 8 18.07 -2.36 -3.61
N GLY A 9 18.35 -1.10 -3.97
CA GLY A 9 19.30 -0.25 -3.26
C GLY A 9 18.71 0.37 -1.99
N GLY A 10 19.55 1.09 -1.23
CA GLY A 10 19.13 1.80 -0.02
C GLY A 10 18.65 0.90 1.11
N GLU A 11 17.98 1.49 2.10
CA GLU A 11 17.38 0.78 3.23
C GLU A 11 15.92 1.22 3.40
N PRO A 12 14.94 0.30 3.26
CA PRO A 12 13.55 0.62 3.50
C PRO A 12 13.27 0.96 4.96
N VAL A 13 12.31 1.85 5.21
CA VAL A 13 11.96 2.33 6.55
C VAL A 13 11.64 1.21 7.56
N TRP A 14 11.07 0.09 7.08
CA TRP A 14 10.78 -1.06 7.95
C TRP A 14 12.04 -1.79 8.42
N ASN A 15 13.11 -1.80 7.63
CA ASN A 15 14.41 -2.34 8.03
C ASN A 15 15.10 -1.39 9.03
N THR A 16 15.03 -0.07 8.78
CA THR A 16 15.56 0.95 9.70
C THR A 16 14.89 0.89 11.07
N ALA A 17 13.56 0.74 11.11
CA ALA A 17 12.81 0.56 12.34
C ALA A 17 13.19 -0.76 13.05
N ALA A 18 13.28 -1.87 12.31
CA ALA A 18 13.66 -3.17 12.87
C ALA A 18 15.05 -3.16 13.51
N ARG A 19 16.04 -2.50 12.88
CA ARG A 19 17.39 -2.31 13.44
C ARG A 19 17.41 -1.56 14.77
N GLN A 20 16.40 -0.72 15.01
CA GLN A 20 16.23 0.06 16.23
C GLN A 20 15.28 -0.63 17.24
N GLY A 21 15.03 -1.93 17.07
CA GLY A 21 14.20 -2.72 17.99
C GLY A 21 12.70 -2.51 17.82
N ILE A 22 12.25 -1.90 16.72
CA ILE A 22 10.82 -1.69 16.44
C ILE A 22 10.29 -2.83 15.56
N ARG A 23 9.27 -3.55 16.03
CA ARG A 23 8.55 -4.53 15.21
C ARG A 23 7.75 -3.82 14.12
N THR A 24 7.79 -4.37 12.90
CA THR A 24 7.15 -3.79 11.72
C THR A 24 6.18 -4.77 11.06
N GLY A 25 5.07 -4.26 10.52
CA GLY A 25 4.03 -5.04 9.85
C GLY A 25 3.66 -4.41 8.52
N VAL A 26 3.89 -5.09 7.41
CA VAL A 26 3.62 -4.53 6.07
C VAL A 26 2.66 -5.42 5.28
N TYR A 27 1.41 -4.98 5.15
CA TYR A 27 0.37 -5.66 4.39
C TYR A 27 0.33 -5.15 2.95
N PHE A 28 1.26 -5.66 2.14
CA PHE A 28 1.58 -5.18 0.80
C PHE A 28 2.25 -3.81 0.83
N TRP A 29 3.47 -3.78 0.30
CA TRP A 29 4.18 -2.58 -0.13
C TRP A 29 5.24 -3.04 -1.11
N VAL A 30 5.54 -2.25 -2.14
CA VAL A 30 6.56 -2.58 -3.12
C VAL A 30 7.91 -2.76 -2.38
N GLY A 31 8.44 -3.99 -2.40
CA GLY A 31 9.68 -4.38 -1.71
C GLY A 31 9.52 -5.07 -0.35
N SER A 32 8.32 -5.05 0.27
CA SER A 32 8.11 -5.70 1.58
C SER A 32 8.22 -7.22 1.53
N GLU A 33 7.97 -7.81 0.36
CA GLU A 33 8.10 -9.25 0.10
C GLU A 33 9.49 -9.66 -0.41
N THR A 34 10.48 -8.78 -0.29
CA THR A 34 11.86 -9.01 -0.73
C THR A 34 12.83 -8.82 0.41
N ALA A 35 13.84 -9.69 0.49
CA ALA A 35 14.86 -9.64 1.54
C ALA A 35 15.90 -8.56 1.18
N VAL A 36 15.51 -7.30 1.25
CA VAL A 36 16.37 -6.16 0.96
C VAL A 36 17.49 -6.14 2.02
N ASN A 37 18.74 -6.27 1.57
CA ASN A 37 19.91 -6.45 2.44
C ASN A 37 19.74 -7.59 3.46
N GLY A 38 19.11 -8.70 3.05
CA GLY A 38 18.87 -9.87 3.90
C GLY A 38 17.75 -9.71 4.94
N ASN A 39 17.07 -8.54 4.98
CA ASN A 39 16.07 -8.22 5.99
C ASN A 39 14.69 -7.97 5.36
N ARG A 40 13.63 -8.20 6.15
CA ARG A 40 12.22 -8.01 5.80
C ARG A 40 11.44 -7.51 7.02
N PRO A 41 10.23 -6.96 6.84
CA PRO A 41 9.35 -6.66 7.96
C PRO A 41 9.10 -7.90 8.84
N TRP A 42 8.84 -7.69 10.13
CA TRP A 42 8.56 -8.80 11.05
C TRP A 42 7.29 -9.58 10.67
N ARG A 43 6.25 -8.86 10.22
CA ARG A 43 5.09 -9.44 9.54
C ARG A 43 4.97 -8.83 8.16
N TRP A 44 4.78 -9.66 7.15
CA TRP A 44 4.54 -9.21 5.78
C TRP A 44 3.63 -10.18 5.05
N LYS A 45 3.12 -9.76 3.89
CA LYS A 45 2.30 -10.59 3.00
C LYS A 45 2.85 -10.50 1.58
N LYS A 46 2.84 -11.64 0.88
CA LYS A 46 3.09 -11.69 -0.56
C LYS A 46 1.93 -11.00 -1.27
N PHE A 47 2.21 -10.11 -2.22
CA PHE A 47 1.18 -9.36 -2.94
C PHE A 47 0.14 -10.29 -3.58
N SER A 48 -1.13 -9.92 -3.46
CA SER A 48 -2.24 -10.59 -4.12
C SER A 48 -3.41 -9.62 -4.28
N SER A 49 -3.65 -9.15 -5.51
CA SER A 49 -4.75 -8.24 -5.84
C SER A 49 -6.14 -8.82 -5.58
N THR A 50 -6.24 -10.15 -5.45
CA THR A 50 -7.50 -10.85 -5.18
C THR A 50 -7.99 -10.73 -3.74
N VAL A 51 -7.14 -10.29 -2.80
CA VAL A 51 -7.54 -10.16 -1.39
C VAL A 51 -8.47 -8.95 -1.24
N PRO A 52 -9.71 -9.12 -0.71
CA PRO A 52 -10.64 -8.02 -0.52
C PRO A 52 -10.06 -6.92 0.38
N PHE A 53 -10.31 -5.65 0.05
CA PHE A 53 -9.72 -4.51 0.76
C PHE A 53 -10.03 -4.49 2.27
N ARG A 54 -11.25 -4.90 2.66
CA ARG A 54 -11.62 -5.01 4.09
C ARG A 54 -10.85 -6.12 4.81
N ASP A 55 -10.50 -7.21 4.15
CA ASP A 55 -9.74 -8.31 4.75
C ASP A 55 -8.27 -7.91 4.99
N ARG A 56 -7.71 -7.13 4.07
CA ARG A 56 -6.42 -6.45 4.30
C ARG A 56 -6.53 -5.54 5.52
N ALA A 57 -7.65 -4.84 5.64
CA ALA A 57 -7.84 -3.92 6.74
C ALA A 57 -7.97 -4.60 8.10
N ASP A 58 -8.76 -5.66 8.16
CA ASP A 58 -8.90 -6.50 9.34
C ASP A 58 -7.59 -7.15 9.76
N SER A 59 -6.72 -7.47 8.81
CA SER A 59 -5.40 -8.01 9.12
C SER A 59 -4.49 -7.01 9.83
N VAL A 60 -4.49 -5.74 9.41
CA VAL A 60 -3.73 -4.68 10.09
C VAL A 60 -4.32 -4.39 11.47
N ILE A 61 -5.65 -4.35 11.61
CA ILE A 61 -6.31 -4.26 12.93
C ILE A 61 -5.94 -5.45 13.82
N ALA A 62 -5.88 -6.66 13.28
CA ALA A 62 -5.48 -7.85 14.03
C ALA A 62 -4.04 -7.74 14.54
N TRP A 63 -3.12 -7.16 13.75
CA TRP A 63 -1.75 -6.90 14.20
C TRP A 63 -1.70 -5.84 15.31
N LEU A 64 -2.52 -4.79 15.21
CA LEU A 64 -2.65 -3.76 16.25
C LEU A 64 -3.28 -4.28 17.56
N ARG A 65 -4.02 -5.39 17.51
CA ARG A 65 -4.60 -6.04 18.71
C ARG A 65 -3.63 -6.96 19.46
N LEU A 66 -2.46 -7.27 18.88
CA LEU A 66 -1.48 -8.12 19.54
C LEU A 66 -1.04 -7.55 20.90
N PRO A 67 -0.56 -8.39 21.84
CA PRO A 67 0.08 -7.91 23.07
C PRO A 67 1.19 -6.92 22.75
N GLU A 68 1.44 -5.95 23.64
CA GLU A 68 2.39 -4.85 23.41
C GLU A 68 3.76 -5.32 22.93
N LYS A 69 4.29 -6.40 23.54
CA LYS A 69 5.59 -6.98 23.17
C LYS A 69 5.62 -7.55 21.74
N GLU A 70 4.47 -7.88 21.17
CA GLU A 70 4.32 -8.46 19.84
C GLU A 70 3.73 -7.51 18.80
N ARG A 71 3.18 -6.39 19.23
CA ARG A 71 2.50 -5.42 18.38
C ARG A 71 3.51 -4.64 17.54
N PRO A 72 3.38 -4.63 16.21
CA PRO A 72 4.16 -3.72 15.38
C PRO A 72 3.88 -2.26 15.74
N ARG A 73 4.90 -1.38 15.67
CA ARG A 73 4.74 0.07 15.85
C ARG A 73 4.94 0.88 14.57
N LEU A 74 5.40 0.23 13.51
CA LEU A 74 5.30 0.74 12.15
C LEU A 74 4.46 -0.24 11.34
N LEU A 75 3.33 0.24 10.82
CA LEU A 75 2.45 -0.53 9.97
C LEU A 75 2.27 0.18 8.63
N MET A 76 2.23 -0.60 7.56
CA MET A 76 1.98 -0.13 6.21
C MET A 76 1.02 -1.10 5.54
N TRP A 77 0.17 -0.60 4.66
CA TRP A 77 -0.66 -1.44 3.81
C TRP A 77 -0.86 -0.79 2.45
N TYR A 78 -1.39 -1.55 1.49
CA TYR A 78 -1.62 -1.03 0.15
C TYR A 78 -2.93 -1.54 -0.46
N ILE A 79 -3.55 -0.68 -1.26
CA ILE A 79 -4.73 -0.94 -2.08
C ILE A 79 -4.41 -0.43 -3.49
N GLU A 80 -4.70 -1.24 -4.51
CA GLU A 80 -4.35 -0.96 -5.91
C GLU A 80 -5.26 0.10 -6.54
N GLU A 81 -6.45 0.29 -5.99
CA GLU A 81 -7.40 1.28 -6.48
C GLU A 81 -7.11 2.66 -5.85
N PRO A 82 -7.39 3.78 -6.54
CA PRO A 82 -8.18 3.88 -7.77
C PRO A 82 -7.34 3.85 -9.07
N ASP A 83 -6.07 3.42 -9.00
CA ASP A 83 -5.17 3.43 -10.16
C ASP A 83 -5.70 2.56 -11.31
N MET A 84 -6.08 1.31 -11.01
CA MET A 84 -6.54 0.36 -12.02
C MET A 84 -7.82 0.82 -12.73
N ILE A 85 -8.82 1.33 -12.01
CA ILE A 85 -10.02 1.88 -12.66
C ILE A 85 -9.68 3.16 -13.44
N GLY A 86 -8.79 4.01 -12.92
CA GLY A 86 -8.36 5.24 -13.58
C GLY A 86 -7.69 4.96 -14.93
N HIS A 87 -6.87 3.91 -15.01
CA HIS A 87 -6.26 3.45 -16.26
C HIS A 87 -7.30 3.00 -17.30
N SER A 88 -8.36 2.32 -16.86
CA SER A 88 -9.36 1.76 -17.79
C SER A 88 -10.48 2.73 -18.14
N GLN A 89 -10.76 3.73 -17.30
CA GLN A 89 -11.92 4.60 -17.42
C GLN A 89 -11.61 6.10 -17.51
N THR A 90 -10.37 6.54 -17.29
CA THR A 90 -9.95 7.95 -17.08
C THR A 90 -10.21 8.47 -15.65
N PRO A 91 -9.41 9.42 -15.14
CA PRO A 91 -9.60 10.00 -13.81
C PRO A 91 -10.94 10.72 -13.63
N GLU A 92 -11.50 11.34 -14.68
CA GLU A 92 -12.77 12.08 -14.60
C GLU A 92 -14.02 11.19 -14.72
N SER A 93 -13.87 9.88 -14.95
CA SER A 93 -15.01 8.98 -15.13
C SER A 93 -15.85 8.80 -13.86
N PRO A 94 -17.19 8.73 -13.99
CA PRO A 94 -18.07 8.36 -12.89
C PRO A 94 -17.71 7.02 -12.23
N LEU A 95 -17.12 6.07 -12.98
CA LEU A 95 -16.67 4.80 -12.42
C LEU A 95 -15.43 4.96 -11.53
N THR A 96 -14.53 5.87 -11.89
CA THR A 96 -13.38 6.23 -11.04
C THR A 96 -13.86 6.92 -9.76
N LEU A 97 -14.81 7.84 -9.87
CA LEU A 97 -15.44 8.46 -8.69
C LEU A 97 -16.07 7.42 -7.75
N ALA A 98 -16.88 6.50 -8.31
CA ALA A 98 -17.51 5.44 -7.52
C ALA A 98 -16.48 4.53 -6.82
N MET A 99 -15.32 4.29 -7.44
CA MET A 99 -14.24 3.56 -6.79
C MET A 99 -13.62 4.36 -5.65
N VAL A 100 -13.40 5.67 -5.81
CA VAL A 100 -12.90 6.55 -4.74
C VAL A 100 -13.86 6.54 -3.54
N GLU A 101 -15.16 6.63 -3.77
CA GLU A 101 -16.18 6.51 -2.71
C GLU A 101 -16.14 5.15 -2.00
N ARG A 102 -15.91 4.08 -2.77
CA ARG A 102 -15.70 2.74 -2.19
C ARG A 102 -14.44 2.69 -1.32
N LEU A 103 -13.34 3.33 -1.72
CA LEU A 103 -12.11 3.39 -0.93
C LEU A 103 -12.30 4.20 0.35
N ASP A 104 -13.00 5.33 0.28
CA ASP A 104 -13.39 6.10 1.46
C ASP A 104 -14.15 5.22 2.46
N SER A 105 -15.10 4.39 1.98
CA SER A 105 -15.82 3.45 2.83
C SER A 105 -14.92 2.39 3.51
N VAL A 106 -13.82 1.99 2.86
CA VAL A 106 -12.83 1.05 3.43
C VAL A 106 -11.99 1.76 4.49
N VAL A 107 -11.54 2.99 4.23
CA VAL A 107 -10.81 3.80 5.19
C VAL A 107 -11.67 4.11 6.41
N GLY A 108 -12.94 4.51 6.21
CA GLY A 108 -13.90 4.73 7.29
C GLY A 108 -14.15 3.47 8.13
N TYR A 109 -14.29 2.30 7.48
CA TYR A 109 -14.36 1.00 8.16
C TYR A 109 -13.14 0.74 9.05
N PHE A 110 -11.93 1.00 8.53
CA PHE A 110 -10.71 0.81 9.29
C PHE A 110 -10.58 1.77 10.45
N ARG A 111 -10.81 3.07 10.22
CA ARG A 111 -10.73 4.11 11.27
C ARG A 111 -11.67 3.78 12.42
N LYS A 112 -12.92 3.39 12.14
CA LYS A 112 -13.87 2.96 13.17
C LYS A 112 -13.35 1.80 14.04
N ARG A 113 -12.61 0.86 13.44
CA ARG A 113 -12.03 -0.29 14.17
C ARG A 113 -10.73 0.07 14.90
N LEU A 114 -9.94 0.99 14.35
CA LEU A 114 -8.78 1.57 15.02
C LEU A 114 -9.22 2.36 16.26
N ASP A 115 -10.25 3.19 16.13
CA ASP A 115 -10.82 4.02 17.20
C ASP A 115 -11.38 3.18 18.35
N SER A 116 -11.74 1.92 18.11
CA SER A 116 -12.16 0.99 19.16
C SER A 116 -10.99 0.36 19.93
N LEU A 117 -9.73 0.62 19.56
CA LEU A 117 -8.56 0.07 20.24
C LEU A 117 -8.08 1.02 21.36
N PRO A 118 -7.54 0.51 22.48
CA PRO A 118 -6.99 1.35 23.55
C PRO A 118 -5.84 2.28 23.12
N ILE A 119 -5.22 2.00 21.98
CA ILE A 119 -4.10 2.77 21.41
C ILE A 119 -4.53 3.80 20.35
N ALA A 120 -5.83 3.96 20.10
CA ALA A 120 -6.33 4.85 19.04
C ALA A 120 -5.75 6.26 19.13
N ALA A 121 -5.82 6.88 20.32
CA ALA A 121 -5.32 8.24 20.57
C ALA A 121 -3.79 8.38 20.48
N GLN A 122 -3.06 7.27 20.42
CA GLN A 122 -1.59 7.20 20.31
C GLN A 122 -1.14 6.74 18.92
N THR A 123 -2.08 6.52 17.99
CA THR A 123 -1.76 6.01 16.65
C THR A 123 -1.75 7.15 15.65
N ASP A 124 -0.58 7.43 15.09
CA ASP A 124 -0.45 8.31 13.94
C ASP A 124 -0.92 7.59 12.68
N PHE A 125 -1.90 8.17 11.98
CA PHE A 125 -2.46 7.60 10.76
C PHE A 125 -2.20 8.51 9.57
N ILE A 126 -1.45 8.00 8.60
CA ILE A 126 -1.07 8.72 7.38
C ILE A 126 -1.70 8.00 6.18
N ILE A 127 -2.43 8.75 5.36
CA ILE A 127 -2.93 8.30 4.05
C ILE A 127 -2.11 9.00 2.98
N VAL A 128 -1.58 8.23 2.02
CA VAL A 128 -0.80 8.74 0.89
C VAL A 128 -1.20 8.02 -0.40
N SER A 129 -0.87 8.63 -1.54
CA SER A 129 -0.75 7.95 -2.83
C SER A 129 0.70 8.03 -3.31
N ASP A 130 1.07 7.14 -4.23
CA ASP A 130 2.36 7.14 -4.91
C ASP A 130 2.42 8.14 -6.07
N HIS A 131 1.30 8.36 -6.77
CA HIS A 131 1.17 9.36 -7.82
C HIS A 131 -0.28 9.83 -8.02
N GLY A 132 -0.49 10.67 -9.05
CA GLY A 132 -1.80 11.07 -9.57
C GLY A 132 -2.17 10.30 -10.85
N MET A 133 -3.22 10.73 -11.55
CA MET A 133 -3.68 10.11 -12.80
C MET A 133 -4.02 11.21 -13.81
N ALA A 134 -3.83 10.95 -15.11
CA ALA A 134 -4.17 11.88 -16.19
C ALA A 134 -4.88 11.15 -17.33
N THR A 135 -5.78 11.86 -18.01
CA THR A 135 -6.47 11.33 -19.19
C THR A 135 -5.50 11.16 -20.36
N TYR A 136 -5.51 9.95 -20.94
CA TYR A 136 -4.80 9.62 -22.15
C TYR A 136 -5.72 9.80 -23.37
N GLU A 137 -5.24 10.55 -24.37
CA GLU A 137 -5.87 10.70 -25.68
C GLU A 137 -4.95 10.07 -26.72
N ASN A 138 -5.48 9.21 -27.59
CA ASN A 138 -4.68 8.47 -28.55
C ASN A 138 -3.99 9.39 -29.57
N GLU A 139 -4.58 10.55 -29.82
CA GLU A 139 -4.07 11.62 -30.68
C GLU A 139 -2.79 12.27 -30.11
N LYS A 140 -2.53 12.14 -28.81
CA LYS A 140 -1.33 12.66 -28.13
C LYS A 140 -0.18 11.65 -28.08
N CYS A 141 -0.25 10.58 -28.87
CA CYS A 141 0.79 9.55 -28.96
C CYS A 141 1.87 9.91 -29.98
N VAL A 142 3.14 9.82 -29.58
CA VAL A 142 4.29 9.94 -30.49
C VAL A 142 4.72 8.55 -30.96
N ASN A 143 4.39 8.21 -32.20
CA ASN A 143 4.87 6.97 -32.80
C ASN A 143 6.29 7.15 -33.37
N LEU A 144 7.27 6.49 -32.77
CA LEU A 144 8.68 6.58 -33.17
C LEU A 144 8.94 6.08 -34.60
N SER A 145 8.10 5.20 -35.16
CA SER A 145 8.26 4.74 -36.55
C SER A 145 7.99 5.83 -37.59
N HIS A 146 7.39 6.96 -37.20
CA HIS A 146 7.25 8.12 -38.07
C HIS A 146 8.57 8.93 -38.17
N TYR A 147 9.53 8.68 -37.27
CA TYR A 147 10.77 9.44 -37.13
C TYR A 147 12.04 8.60 -37.36
N LEU A 148 11.93 7.28 -37.30
CA LEU A 148 13.04 6.35 -37.48
C LEU A 148 12.86 5.56 -38.79
N PRO A 149 13.95 5.33 -39.56
CA PRO A 149 13.93 4.55 -40.79
C PRO A 149 13.61 3.08 -40.57
#